data_AF-A0A7W0XRR7-F1
#
_entry.id   AF-A0A7W0XRR7-F1
#
_cell.length_a   1.000
_cell.length_b   1.000
_cell.length_c   1.000
_cell.angle_alpha   90.00
_cell.angle_beta   90.00
_cell.angle_gamma   90.00
#
_symmetry.space_group_name_H-M   'P 1'
#
loop_
_entity.id
_entity.type
_entity.pdbx_description
1 polymer ?
#
loop_
_entity_poly.entity_id
_entity_poly.type
_entity_poly.pdbx_seq_one_letter_code
_entity_poly.pdbx_strand_id
1 'polypeptide(L)'
;MTNFARRGFLKAAAASTGVVLAGGPFQGFLSSAAAAAPAVPSVGASPSYGPLRPRPDLRDGVVRLQLPPGFRYRSFDPTGSTLTDGTLVPPRHDGMAAFGGPRGLYTLVRNHEVNGPVGAFGDPSKAYDPLAGGGTTTVVVDGFGHVARSFVSLNGTQMNCSGGPMPWASWVTCEETVNGDDVGPDFTGQPNTGLQKHGYIYEVPVGRTVVGTPIRSAGRFAHESVAWDRVSRALYMSEDNFAFPSGFYRYLPPNNPMADKRLADGGRLQMLAVVNQPNADLAGEVGPAPAVGTRFPVRWVDIPDPDPSFTGTPSNDVALQAVGLQGFDRGAAKFSRLEGTVADRGRIFFTSTQGG
;
A
#
# COMPACT_ATOMS: atom_id res chain seq x y z
N MET A 1 -14.71 41.40 45.62
CA MET A 1 -13.27 41.05 45.56
C MET A 1 -13.09 39.74 46.29
N THR A 2 -12.61 38.63 45.72
CA THR A 2 -12.14 38.35 44.36
C THR A 2 -12.48 36.89 44.06
N ASN A 3 -13.30 36.73 43.03
CA ASN A 3 -13.81 35.48 42.47
C ASN A 3 -12.76 34.79 41.58
N PHE A 4 -11.48 34.82 42.00
CA PHE A 4 -10.32 34.41 41.20
C PHE A 4 -9.62 33.15 41.70
N ALA A 5 -9.91 32.66 42.92
CA ALA A 5 -9.20 31.51 43.49
C ALA A 5 -9.85 30.13 43.23
N ARG A 6 -11.12 30.06 42.78
CA ARG A 6 -11.82 28.77 42.56
C ARG A 6 -11.80 28.25 41.11
N ARG A 7 -11.43 29.09 40.13
CA ARG A 7 -11.26 28.67 38.72
C ARG A 7 -9.83 28.22 38.37
N GLY A 8 -8.85 28.47 39.24
CA GLY A 8 -7.46 27.99 39.07
C GLY A 8 -7.26 26.54 39.49
N PHE A 9 -7.97 26.10 40.54
CA PHE A 9 -7.75 24.76 41.11
C PHE A 9 -8.38 23.62 40.28
N LEU A 10 -9.41 23.90 39.48
CA LEU A 10 -10.00 22.94 38.54
C LEU A 10 -9.31 22.90 37.16
N LYS A 11 -8.36 23.80 36.88
CA LYS A 11 -7.50 23.71 35.69
C LYS A 11 -6.21 22.91 35.91
N ALA A 12 -5.81 22.68 37.17
CA ALA A 12 -4.64 21.86 37.51
C ALA A 12 -4.96 20.36 37.71
N ALA A 13 -6.24 20.00 37.89
CA ALA A 13 -6.67 18.61 38.06
C ALA A 13 -7.05 17.88 36.76
N ALA A 14 -7.14 18.60 35.62
CA ALA A 14 -7.40 18.00 34.30
C ALA A 14 -6.11 17.61 33.54
N ALA A 15 -4.93 17.82 34.14
CA ALA A 15 -3.64 17.49 33.54
C ALA A 15 -3.10 16.11 33.97
N SER A 16 -3.81 15.35 34.79
CA SER A 16 -3.30 14.09 35.38
C SER A 16 -4.30 12.94 35.46
N THR A 17 -5.48 13.03 34.82
CA THR A 17 -6.39 11.89 34.70
C THR A 17 -6.37 11.37 33.28
N GLY A 18 -5.78 10.18 33.13
CA GLY A 18 -5.51 9.52 31.87
C GLY A 18 -6.73 9.44 30.96
N VAL A 19 -6.57 9.98 29.76
CA VAL A 19 -7.31 9.44 28.63
C VAL A 19 -6.57 8.16 28.25
N VAL A 20 -7.01 7.03 28.81
CA VAL A 20 -6.79 5.72 28.17
C VAL A 20 -7.60 5.77 26.87
N LEU A 21 -7.05 6.44 25.86
CA LEU A 21 -7.53 6.31 24.50
C LEU A 21 -7.25 4.87 24.14
N ALA A 22 -8.32 4.14 23.84
CA ALA A 22 -8.34 2.80 23.30
C ALA A 22 -7.58 2.73 21.96
N GLY A 23 -6.27 2.85 22.03
CA GLY A 23 -5.36 2.42 20.99
C GLY A 23 -5.24 0.92 21.16
N GLY A 24 -5.67 0.17 20.16
CA GLY A 24 -5.37 -1.25 20.06
C GLY A 24 -3.87 -1.45 19.81
N PRO A 25 -3.47 -2.38 18.91
CA PRO A 25 -2.06 -2.74 18.71
C PRO A 25 -1.15 -1.60 18.20
N PHE A 26 -1.69 -0.40 18.00
CA PHE A 26 -1.00 0.78 17.45
C PHE A 26 -0.64 1.86 18.49
N GLN A 27 -0.85 1.65 19.80
CA GLN A 27 -0.44 2.65 20.80
C GLN A 27 1.05 3.02 20.72
N GLY A 28 1.91 2.07 20.35
CA GLY A 28 3.34 2.31 20.18
C GLY A 28 3.70 3.36 19.12
N PHE A 29 2.86 3.53 18.09
CA PHE A 29 3.07 4.54 17.04
C PHE A 29 2.62 5.94 17.48
N LEU A 30 1.64 6.05 18.38
CA LEU A 30 1.19 7.35 18.90
C LEU A 30 2.15 7.91 19.96
N SER A 31 2.85 7.05 20.70
CA SER A 31 3.84 7.47 21.70
C SER A 31 5.12 8.08 21.10
N SER A 32 5.49 7.76 19.86
CA SER A 32 6.67 8.35 19.22
C SER A 32 6.43 9.80 18.76
N ALA A 33 5.21 10.14 18.35
CA ALA A 33 4.85 11.49 17.92
C ALA A 33 4.81 12.52 19.06
N ALA A 34 4.61 12.07 20.31
CA ALA A 34 4.57 12.96 21.48
C ALA A 34 5.96 13.26 22.10
N ALA A 35 7.01 12.56 21.68
CA ALA A 35 8.35 12.64 22.27
C ALA A 35 9.35 13.49 21.44
N ALA A 36 8.86 14.38 20.57
CA ALA A 36 9.69 15.25 19.73
C ALA A 36 10.31 16.41 20.54
N ALA A 37 11.34 16.10 21.33
CA ALA A 37 12.44 17.00 21.68
C ALA A 37 13.72 16.39 21.07
N PRO A 38 14.80 17.18 20.81
CA PRO A 38 16.00 16.65 20.15
C PRO A 38 16.80 15.82 21.15
N ALA A 39 16.35 14.59 21.39
CA ALA A 39 17.12 13.55 22.02
C ALA A 39 17.49 12.55 20.94
N VAL A 40 18.79 12.32 20.77
CA VAL A 40 19.35 11.20 19.99
C VAL A 40 18.51 9.96 20.34
N PRO A 41 17.88 9.28 19.37
CA PRO A 41 16.98 8.18 19.67
C PRO A 41 17.79 7.07 20.33
N SER A 42 17.69 6.97 21.66
CA SER A 42 18.15 5.78 22.36
C SER A 42 17.26 4.64 21.91
N VAL A 43 17.84 3.67 21.20
CA VAL A 43 17.24 2.36 20.94
C VAL A 43 16.94 1.73 22.31
N GLY A 44 15.77 1.97 22.89
CA GLY A 44 15.51 1.47 24.25
C GLY A 44 14.28 1.94 25.01
N ALA A 45 13.52 2.96 24.58
CA ALA A 45 12.38 3.46 25.37
C ALA A 45 11.03 3.33 24.64
N SER A 46 10.67 2.11 24.28
CA SER A 46 9.26 1.69 24.17
C SER A 46 8.88 1.03 25.50
N PRO A 47 7.60 0.99 25.94
CA PRO A 47 7.11 -0.05 26.86
C PRO A 47 7.25 -1.40 26.14
N SER A 48 8.49 -1.82 25.94
CA SER A 48 8.86 -2.77 24.92
C SER A 48 8.33 -4.14 25.32
N TYR A 49 7.96 -4.94 24.33
CA TYR A 49 7.66 -6.37 24.51
C TYR A 49 8.84 -7.18 25.10
N GLY A 50 9.93 -6.52 25.52
CA GLY A 50 11.18 -7.08 25.98
C GLY A 50 12.26 -7.04 24.88
N PRO A 51 13.51 -7.41 25.22
CA PRO A 51 14.60 -7.44 24.26
C PRO A 51 14.36 -8.50 23.18
N LEU A 52 14.73 -8.19 21.93
CA LEU A 52 14.71 -9.16 20.84
C LEU A 52 15.72 -10.28 21.10
N ARG A 53 15.30 -11.53 20.88
CA ARG A 53 16.18 -12.70 20.97
C ARG A 53 15.93 -13.62 19.79
N PRO A 54 16.97 -14.33 19.30
CA PRO A 54 16.80 -15.41 18.33
C PRO A 54 15.66 -16.34 18.72
N ARG A 55 14.71 -16.55 17.81
CA ARG A 55 13.64 -17.55 17.97
C ARG A 55 13.78 -18.61 16.90
N PRO A 56 13.80 -19.91 17.27
CA PRO A 56 13.68 -20.97 16.29
C PRO A 56 12.33 -20.89 15.58
N ASP A 57 12.35 -21.02 14.26
CA ASP A 57 11.13 -21.14 13.46
C ASP A 57 10.40 -22.44 13.80
N LEU A 58 9.08 -22.37 14.05
CA LEU A 58 8.28 -23.56 14.31
C LEU A 58 8.15 -24.51 13.10
N ARG A 59 8.57 -24.07 11.91
CA ARG A 59 8.63 -24.90 10.69
C ARG A 59 9.75 -25.94 10.74
N ASP A 60 10.98 -25.51 10.98
CA ASP A 60 12.18 -26.32 10.79
C ASP A 60 13.28 -26.08 11.84
N GLY A 61 13.02 -25.24 12.85
CA GLY A 61 13.97 -24.89 13.89
C GLY A 61 15.05 -23.89 13.47
N VAL A 62 15.13 -23.51 12.19
CA VAL A 62 16.13 -22.55 11.70
C VAL A 62 15.74 -21.15 12.14
N VAL A 63 16.66 -20.44 12.79
CA VAL A 63 16.43 -19.05 13.23
C VAL A 63 16.44 -18.12 12.03
N ARG A 64 15.35 -17.36 11.87
CA ARG A 64 15.15 -16.33 10.83
C ARG A 64 14.80 -14.97 11.43
N LEU A 65 14.08 -14.96 12.56
CA LEU A 65 13.65 -13.74 13.23
C LEU A 65 14.13 -13.70 14.68
N GLN A 66 14.45 -12.49 15.13
CA GLN A 66 14.60 -12.19 16.55
C GLN A 66 13.28 -11.61 17.06
N LEU A 67 12.70 -12.20 18.09
CA LEU A 67 11.43 -11.75 18.67
C LEU A 67 11.54 -11.58 20.19
N PRO A 68 10.69 -10.74 20.80
CA PRO A 68 10.65 -10.59 22.24
C PRO A 68 10.29 -11.90 22.97
N PRO A 69 10.54 -12.01 24.29
CA PRO A 69 10.10 -13.15 25.09
C PRO A 69 8.59 -13.43 24.97
N GLY A 70 8.25 -14.72 24.85
CA GLY A 70 6.85 -15.18 24.70
C GLY A 70 6.34 -15.24 23.27
N PHE A 71 6.96 -14.52 22.34
CA PHE A 71 6.60 -14.55 20.91
C PHE A 71 7.19 -15.78 20.21
N ARG A 72 6.45 -16.28 19.23
CA ARG A 72 6.79 -17.43 18.37
C ARG A 72 6.36 -17.13 16.94
N TYR A 73 6.99 -17.77 15.97
CA TYR A 73 6.62 -17.65 14.56
C TYR A 73 6.78 -18.98 13.82
N ARG A 74 6.04 -19.12 12.72
CA ARG A 74 6.18 -20.20 11.75
C ARG A 74 6.30 -19.55 10.38
N SER A 75 7.37 -19.85 9.63
CA SER A 75 7.40 -19.52 8.20
C SER A 75 6.69 -20.58 7.38
N PHE A 76 6.25 -20.20 6.18
CA PHE A 76 5.68 -21.08 5.17
C PHE A 76 5.99 -20.53 3.78
N ASP A 77 5.81 -21.36 2.75
CA ASP A 77 6.02 -21.05 1.33
C ASP A 77 7.30 -20.24 1.06
N PRO A 78 8.50 -20.75 1.39
CA PRO A 78 9.74 -20.08 0.99
C PRO A 78 9.85 -20.04 -0.54
N THR A 79 10.46 -18.99 -1.10
CA THR A 79 10.72 -18.87 -2.54
C THR A 79 11.35 -20.14 -3.11
N GLY A 80 10.86 -20.57 -4.27
CA GLY A 80 11.34 -21.77 -4.96
C GLY A 80 10.85 -23.10 -4.39
N SER A 81 10.15 -23.12 -3.25
CA SER A 81 9.35 -24.29 -2.86
C SER A 81 8.11 -24.42 -3.75
N THR A 82 7.35 -25.51 -3.60
CA THR A 82 6.20 -25.79 -4.46
C THR A 82 4.90 -25.45 -3.74
N LEU A 83 4.06 -24.63 -4.38
CA LEU A 83 2.66 -24.43 -3.99
C LEU A 83 1.87 -25.73 -4.14
N THR A 84 0.70 -25.83 -3.51
CA THR A 84 -0.12 -27.05 -3.65
C THR A 84 -0.68 -27.27 -5.06
N ASP A 85 -0.68 -26.25 -5.93
CA ASP A 85 -1.03 -26.38 -7.35
C ASP A 85 0.13 -26.83 -8.25
N GLY A 86 1.33 -27.06 -7.68
CA GLY A 86 2.52 -27.49 -8.40
C GLY A 86 3.42 -26.34 -8.90
N THR A 87 2.97 -25.09 -8.81
CA THR A 87 3.78 -23.92 -9.21
C THR A 87 4.89 -23.67 -8.20
N LEU A 88 6.07 -23.24 -8.66
CA LEU A 88 7.11 -22.77 -7.75
C LEU A 88 6.70 -21.43 -7.13
N VAL A 89 6.92 -21.27 -5.82
CA VAL A 89 6.66 -20.02 -5.12
C VAL A 89 7.53 -18.91 -5.72
N PRO A 90 6.93 -17.85 -6.29
CA PRO A 90 7.71 -16.77 -6.90
C PRO A 90 8.51 -15.99 -5.83
N PRO A 91 9.58 -15.27 -6.22
CA PRO A 91 10.37 -14.46 -5.29
C PRO A 91 9.61 -13.19 -4.86
N ARG A 92 10.29 -12.34 -4.07
CA ARG A 92 9.85 -10.97 -3.71
C ARG A 92 8.44 -10.91 -3.14
N HIS A 93 8.21 -11.64 -2.04
CA HIS A 93 6.95 -11.54 -1.30
C HIS A 93 6.77 -10.12 -0.75
N ASP A 94 5.58 -9.57 -0.95
CA ASP A 94 5.28 -8.21 -0.49
C ASP A 94 3.87 -8.14 0.14
N GLY A 95 3.12 -7.07 -0.10
CA GLY A 95 1.83 -6.76 0.50
C GLY A 95 0.88 -7.94 0.53
N MET A 96 0.22 -8.10 1.68
CA MET A 96 -0.64 -9.24 1.95
C MET A 96 -1.78 -8.86 2.88
N ALA A 97 -2.95 -9.45 2.66
CA ALA A 97 -4.06 -9.39 3.59
C ALA A 97 -4.54 -10.78 4.01
N ALA A 98 -5.05 -10.87 5.23
CA ALA A 98 -5.70 -12.06 5.77
C ALA A 98 -7.22 -11.90 5.77
N PHE A 99 -7.90 -12.92 5.26
CA PHE A 99 -9.35 -13.01 5.19
C PHE A 99 -9.82 -14.23 5.98
N GLY A 100 -10.91 -14.07 6.73
CA GLY A 100 -11.51 -15.17 7.46
C GLY A 100 -12.03 -16.26 6.51
N GLY A 101 -11.70 -17.51 6.80
CA GLY A 101 -12.17 -18.69 6.09
C GLY A 101 -13.01 -19.62 6.98
N PRO A 102 -13.58 -20.70 6.40
CA PRO A 102 -14.36 -21.67 7.15
C PRO A 102 -13.48 -22.48 8.12
N ARG A 103 -14.09 -22.99 9.19
CA ARG A 103 -13.46 -23.94 10.14
C ARG A 103 -12.17 -23.44 10.79
N GLY A 104 -12.07 -22.14 11.07
CA GLY A 104 -10.89 -21.55 11.72
C GLY A 104 -9.67 -21.42 10.81
N LEU A 105 -9.85 -21.57 9.50
CA LEU A 105 -8.82 -21.27 8.51
C LEU A 105 -8.85 -19.79 8.14
N TYR A 106 -7.70 -19.31 7.67
CA TYR A 106 -7.51 -17.97 7.12
C TYR A 106 -7.00 -18.10 5.68
N THR A 107 -7.47 -17.24 4.80
CA THR A 107 -6.95 -17.12 3.43
C THR A 107 -6.12 -15.86 3.34
N LEU A 108 -4.86 -16.02 2.98
CA LEU A 108 -3.92 -14.94 2.72
C LEU A 108 -3.84 -14.73 1.22
N VAL A 109 -3.96 -13.50 0.74
CA VAL A 109 -3.62 -13.13 -0.64
C VAL A 109 -2.37 -12.28 -0.58
N ARG A 110 -1.28 -12.75 -1.19
CA ARG A 110 0.08 -12.20 -1.05
C ARG A 110 0.61 -11.81 -2.42
N ASN A 111 1.16 -10.60 -2.51
CA ASN A 111 1.81 -10.09 -3.69
C ASN A 111 3.20 -10.70 -3.93
N HIS A 112 3.61 -10.63 -5.19
CA HIS A 112 4.95 -10.92 -5.65
C HIS A 112 5.47 -9.76 -6.49
N GLU A 113 6.38 -8.98 -5.92
CA GLU A 113 6.91 -7.72 -6.44
C GLU A 113 8.02 -7.96 -7.49
N VAL A 114 7.75 -8.85 -8.45
CA VAL A 114 8.70 -9.24 -9.49
C VAL A 114 8.58 -8.28 -10.67
N ASN A 115 9.69 -7.64 -11.02
CA ASN A 115 9.77 -6.69 -12.13
C ASN A 115 10.31 -7.36 -13.43
N GLY A 116 10.16 -6.66 -14.54
CA GLY A 116 10.72 -6.98 -15.85
C GLY A 116 9.97 -8.08 -16.61
N PRO A 117 10.29 -8.27 -17.90
CA PRO A 117 9.70 -9.31 -18.73
C PRO A 117 10.36 -10.68 -18.45
N VAL A 118 10.21 -11.22 -17.23
CA VAL A 118 10.84 -12.49 -16.81
C VAL A 118 9.95 -13.73 -17.01
N GLY A 119 8.74 -13.53 -17.56
CA GLY A 119 7.73 -14.56 -17.78
C GLY A 119 6.80 -14.76 -16.58
N ALA A 120 5.51 -14.95 -16.87
CA ALA A 120 4.50 -15.21 -15.85
C ALA A 120 4.73 -16.57 -15.16
N PHE A 121 4.61 -16.58 -13.82
CA PHE A 121 4.56 -17.83 -13.07
C PHE A 121 3.20 -18.51 -13.20
N GLY A 122 3.15 -19.82 -12.95
CA GLY A 122 1.93 -20.61 -13.11
C GLY A 122 1.59 -20.86 -14.58
N ASP A 123 0.30 -20.82 -14.92
CA ASP A 123 -0.22 -21.07 -16.27
C ASP A 123 -0.22 -19.77 -17.10
N PRO A 124 0.67 -19.63 -18.11
CA PRO A 124 0.78 -18.39 -18.89
C PRO A 124 -0.46 -18.09 -19.72
N SER A 125 -1.31 -19.08 -20.00
CA SER A 125 -2.57 -18.86 -20.74
C SER A 125 -3.63 -18.09 -19.93
N LYS A 126 -3.39 -17.93 -18.62
CA LYS A 126 -4.26 -17.17 -17.68
C LYS A 126 -3.64 -15.85 -17.24
N ALA A 127 -2.44 -15.54 -17.71
CA ALA A 127 -1.72 -14.32 -17.39
C ALA A 127 -2.38 -13.11 -18.07
N TYR A 128 -2.39 -11.95 -17.38
CA TYR A 128 -2.71 -10.68 -18.04
C TYR A 128 -1.67 -10.38 -19.14
N ASP A 129 -0.38 -10.47 -18.77
CA ASP A 129 0.75 -10.46 -19.68
C ASP A 129 1.63 -11.71 -19.45
N PRO A 130 1.74 -12.64 -20.43
CA PRO A 130 2.60 -13.81 -20.31
C PRO A 130 4.10 -13.51 -20.10
N LEU A 131 4.55 -12.29 -20.42
CA LEU A 131 5.93 -11.86 -20.22
C LEU A 131 6.19 -11.31 -18.81
N ALA A 132 5.16 -10.94 -18.03
CA ALA A 132 5.33 -10.28 -16.75
C ALA A 132 5.40 -11.25 -15.55
N GLY A 133 6.39 -11.08 -14.68
CA GLY A 133 6.68 -12.02 -13.57
C GLY A 133 5.96 -11.79 -12.25
N GLY A 134 5.21 -10.68 -12.12
CA GLY A 134 4.46 -10.32 -10.91
C GLY A 134 3.10 -11.01 -10.83
N GLY A 135 2.43 -10.83 -9.70
CA GLY A 135 1.12 -11.40 -9.43
C GLY A 135 0.84 -11.60 -7.95
N THR A 136 -0.09 -12.51 -7.67
CA THR A 136 -0.43 -12.91 -6.30
C THR A 136 -0.54 -14.42 -6.16
N THR A 137 -0.15 -14.91 -4.98
CA THR A 137 -0.51 -16.25 -4.52
C THR A 137 -1.54 -16.17 -3.41
N THR A 138 -2.40 -17.18 -3.35
CA THR A 138 -3.35 -17.37 -2.24
C THR A 138 -2.90 -18.55 -1.40
N VAL A 139 -2.80 -18.34 -0.08
CA VAL A 139 -2.38 -19.35 0.90
C VAL A 139 -3.46 -19.51 1.96
N VAL A 140 -3.96 -20.72 2.14
CA VAL A 140 -4.94 -21.08 3.16
C VAL A 140 -4.20 -21.72 4.33
N VAL A 141 -4.28 -21.10 5.50
CA VAL A 141 -3.56 -21.51 6.72
C VAL A 141 -4.50 -21.69 7.91
N ASP A 142 -4.11 -22.50 8.89
CA ASP A 142 -4.75 -22.51 10.20
C ASP A 142 -4.24 -21.37 11.11
N GLY A 143 -4.79 -21.27 12.33
CA GLY A 143 -4.36 -20.28 13.33
C GLY A 143 -2.92 -20.46 13.85
N PHE A 144 -2.21 -21.51 13.43
CA PHE A 144 -0.81 -21.79 13.77
C PHE A 144 0.13 -21.67 12.57
N GLY A 145 -0.39 -21.26 11.40
CA GLY A 145 0.38 -21.07 10.16
C GLY A 145 0.69 -22.37 9.42
N HIS A 146 -0.02 -23.47 9.67
CA HIS A 146 0.10 -24.66 8.83
C HIS A 146 -0.67 -24.45 7.53
N VAL A 147 0.01 -24.64 6.39
CA VAL A 147 -0.59 -24.48 5.06
C VAL A 147 -1.45 -25.69 4.72
N ALA A 148 -2.74 -25.45 4.50
CA ALA A 148 -3.68 -26.45 4.02
C ALA A 148 -3.77 -26.47 2.47
N ARG A 149 -3.60 -25.30 1.84
CA ARG A 149 -3.66 -25.12 0.39
C ARG A 149 -2.93 -23.84 0.00
N SER A 150 -2.24 -23.85 -1.12
CA SER A 150 -1.61 -22.65 -1.69
C SER A 150 -1.59 -22.73 -3.23
N PHE A 151 -1.88 -21.62 -3.90
CA PHE A 151 -2.03 -21.60 -5.37
C PHE A 151 -1.87 -20.20 -5.95
N VAL A 152 -1.66 -20.10 -7.26
CA VAL A 152 -1.61 -18.81 -7.99
C VAL A 152 -3.01 -18.20 -8.09
N SER A 153 -3.21 -16.99 -7.56
CA SER A 153 -4.49 -16.27 -7.63
C SER A 153 -4.56 -15.23 -8.74
N LEU A 154 -3.43 -14.62 -9.09
CA LEU A 154 -3.27 -13.71 -10.23
C LEU A 154 -1.84 -13.86 -10.76
N ASN A 155 -1.66 -13.86 -12.07
CA ASN A 155 -0.34 -13.85 -12.70
C ASN A 155 -0.31 -12.93 -13.93
N GLY A 156 0.91 -12.62 -14.38
CA GLY A 156 1.12 -11.76 -15.53
C GLY A 156 0.88 -10.28 -15.26
N THR A 157 0.89 -9.86 -13.99
CA THR A 157 1.04 -8.46 -13.60
C THR A 157 2.52 -8.20 -13.29
N GLN A 158 2.91 -6.98 -12.92
CA GLN A 158 4.31 -6.63 -12.73
C GLN A 158 4.52 -5.77 -11.49
N MET A 159 5.59 -6.06 -10.75
CA MET A 159 6.03 -5.25 -9.60
C MET A 159 4.88 -4.98 -8.62
N ASN A 160 4.12 -6.04 -8.30
CA ASN A 160 3.02 -5.95 -7.33
C ASN A 160 3.60 -5.65 -5.94
N CYS A 161 3.59 -4.39 -5.51
CA CYS A 161 4.15 -3.96 -4.24
C CYS A 161 3.15 -4.25 -3.11
N SER A 162 2.34 -3.27 -2.72
CA SER A 162 1.33 -3.40 -1.67
C SER A 162 -0.09 -3.47 -2.27
N GLY A 163 -1.07 -2.97 -1.53
CA GLY A 163 -2.45 -3.05 -1.93
C GLY A 163 -3.39 -2.76 -0.78
N GLY A 164 -4.60 -3.33 -0.83
CA GLY A 164 -5.61 -3.11 0.20
C GLY A 164 -6.67 -4.21 0.29
N PRO A 165 -7.06 -4.64 1.51
CA PRO A 165 -8.20 -5.53 1.68
C PRO A 165 -9.50 -4.77 1.47
N MET A 166 -10.34 -5.29 0.57
CA MET A 166 -11.65 -4.75 0.30
C MET A 166 -12.73 -5.42 1.18
N PRO A 167 -13.70 -4.66 1.72
CA PRO A 167 -14.79 -5.19 2.52
C PRO A 167 -15.65 -6.29 1.88
N TRP A 168 -15.61 -6.42 0.56
CA TRP A 168 -16.35 -7.43 -0.20
C TRP A 168 -15.52 -8.70 -0.47
N ALA A 169 -14.55 -8.99 0.39
CA ALA A 169 -13.70 -10.18 0.34
C ALA A 169 -12.86 -10.25 -0.95
N SER A 170 -12.09 -9.19 -1.19
CA SER A 170 -11.10 -9.14 -2.26
C SER A 170 -9.85 -8.41 -1.77
N TRP A 171 -8.71 -8.74 -2.35
CA TRP A 171 -7.48 -7.97 -2.25
C TRP A 171 -7.35 -7.14 -3.52
N VAL A 172 -7.11 -5.84 -3.41
CA VAL A 172 -6.69 -5.04 -4.57
C VAL A 172 -5.18 -4.94 -4.51
N THR A 173 -4.51 -5.51 -5.50
CA THR A 173 -3.05 -5.45 -5.66
C THR A 173 -2.66 -4.27 -6.54
N CYS A 174 -1.49 -3.69 -6.29
CA CYS A 174 -1.00 -2.47 -6.93
C CYS A 174 0.32 -2.75 -7.65
N GLU A 175 0.40 -2.44 -8.95
CA GLU A 175 1.67 -2.45 -9.69
C GLU A 175 2.42 -1.13 -9.47
N GLU A 176 3.64 -1.21 -8.94
CA GLU A 176 4.53 -0.06 -8.70
C GLU A 176 5.46 0.18 -9.91
N THR A 177 4.87 0.36 -11.08
CA THR A 177 5.63 0.60 -12.32
C THR A 177 4.75 1.34 -13.33
N VAL A 178 5.32 1.72 -14.47
CA VAL A 178 4.58 2.18 -15.65
C VAL A 178 5.02 1.47 -16.93
N ASN A 179 5.75 0.36 -16.79
CA ASN A 179 6.30 -0.39 -17.91
C ASN A 179 5.24 -0.78 -18.95
N GLY A 180 5.70 -1.02 -20.17
CA GLY A 180 4.89 -1.38 -21.33
C GLY A 180 5.71 -1.18 -22.60
N ASP A 181 5.29 -1.78 -23.72
CA ASP A 181 6.01 -1.63 -24.99
C ASP A 181 6.17 -0.17 -25.45
N ASP A 182 5.32 0.71 -24.93
CA ASP A 182 5.26 2.14 -25.17
C ASP A 182 6.19 2.96 -24.25
N VAL A 183 6.92 2.34 -23.33
CA VAL A 183 7.81 3.02 -22.38
C VAL A 183 9.20 2.40 -22.42
N GLY A 184 10.24 3.24 -22.41
CA GLY A 184 11.63 2.82 -22.38
C GLY A 184 11.98 2.02 -21.13
N PRO A 185 13.18 1.40 -21.07
CA PRO A 185 13.62 0.62 -19.92
C PRO A 185 13.50 1.39 -18.61
N ASP A 186 13.10 0.69 -17.56
CA ASP A 186 13.12 1.20 -16.18
C ASP A 186 14.53 1.10 -15.56
N PHE A 187 14.61 1.27 -14.24
CA PHE A 187 15.85 1.19 -13.47
C PHE A 187 16.58 -0.17 -13.56
N THR A 188 15.90 -1.23 -14.03
CA THR A 188 16.54 -2.55 -14.26
C THR A 188 17.33 -2.60 -15.56
N GLY A 189 17.08 -1.64 -16.48
CA GLY A 189 17.69 -1.57 -17.80
C GLY A 189 17.20 -2.65 -18.78
N GLN A 190 16.21 -3.47 -18.41
CA GLN A 190 15.62 -4.46 -19.31
C GLN A 190 14.67 -3.78 -20.32
N PRO A 191 14.67 -4.19 -21.60
CA PRO A 191 13.75 -3.64 -22.58
C PRO A 191 12.31 -4.11 -22.30
N ASN A 192 11.35 -3.20 -22.40
CA ASN A 192 9.91 -3.50 -22.24
C ASN A 192 9.25 -4.05 -23.51
N THR A 193 10.03 -4.46 -24.51
CA THR A 193 9.52 -4.89 -25.82
C THR A 193 8.51 -6.03 -25.69
N GLY A 194 7.30 -5.80 -26.18
CA GLY A 194 6.23 -6.81 -26.21
C GLY A 194 5.41 -6.90 -24.92
N LEU A 195 5.77 -6.16 -23.87
CA LEU A 195 4.92 -6.05 -22.68
C LEU A 195 3.60 -5.34 -23.01
N GLN A 196 2.53 -5.81 -22.39
CA GLN A 196 1.31 -5.01 -22.24
C GLN A 196 1.61 -3.76 -21.41
N LYS A 197 0.74 -2.76 -21.46
CA LYS A 197 0.82 -1.66 -20.48
C LYS A 197 0.66 -2.24 -19.06
N HIS A 198 1.50 -1.79 -18.14
CA HIS A 198 1.45 -2.01 -16.69
C HIS A 198 1.38 -0.69 -15.93
N GLY A 199 1.20 -0.79 -14.62
CA GLY A 199 1.03 0.32 -13.69
C GLY A 199 -0.39 0.49 -13.19
N TYR A 200 -1.14 -0.60 -13.08
CA TYR A 200 -2.54 -0.58 -12.70
C TYR A 200 -2.79 -1.29 -11.36
N ILE A 201 -4.00 -1.09 -10.84
CA ILE A 201 -4.54 -1.92 -9.77
C ILE A 201 -5.40 -3.06 -10.34
N TYR A 202 -5.42 -4.19 -9.63
CA TYR A 202 -6.21 -5.37 -10.00
C TYR A 202 -6.95 -5.90 -8.79
N GLU A 203 -8.21 -6.30 -8.99
CA GLU A 203 -8.99 -6.98 -7.95
C GLU A 203 -8.73 -8.49 -7.97
N VAL A 204 -8.36 -9.04 -6.82
CA VAL A 204 -8.14 -10.47 -6.58
C VAL A 204 -9.15 -10.95 -5.53
N PRO A 205 -10.27 -11.56 -5.97
CA PRO A 205 -11.26 -12.14 -5.08
C PRO A 205 -10.69 -13.30 -4.27
N VAL A 206 -11.04 -13.36 -2.99
CA VAL A 206 -10.51 -14.37 -2.07
C VAL A 206 -10.88 -15.78 -2.51
N GLY A 207 -9.88 -16.68 -2.54
CA GLY A 207 -10.09 -18.12 -2.68
C GLY A 207 -10.26 -18.64 -4.11
N ARG A 208 -10.04 -17.83 -5.15
CA ARG A 208 -10.06 -18.28 -6.55
C ARG A 208 -8.97 -17.63 -7.39
N THR A 209 -8.57 -18.32 -8.46
CA THR A 209 -7.71 -17.78 -9.52
C THR A 209 -8.53 -16.92 -10.48
N VAL A 210 -7.97 -15.80 -10.92
CA VAL A 210 -8.57 -14.89 -11.91
C VAL A 210 -7.57 -14.55 -13.02
N VAL A 211 -8.09 -14.19 -14.19
CA VAL A 211 -7.33 -13.48 -15.21
C VAL A 211 -7.40 -11.99 -14.87
N GLY A 212 -6.25 -11.33 -14.77
CA GLY A 212 -6.17 -9.92 -14.39
C GLY A 212 -6.93 -9.02 -15.36
N THR A 213 -7.84 -8.21 -14.83
CA THR A 213 -8.45 -7.09 -15.58
C THR A 213 -8.01 -5.78 -14.92
N PRO A 214 -7.19 -4.96 -15.59
CA PRO A 214 -6.70 -3.71 -15.01
C PRO A 214 -7.84 -2.70 -14.83
N ILE A 215 -7.81 -1.94 -13.73
CA ILE A 215 -8.72 -0.82 -13.52
C ILE A 215 -8.06 0.46 -14.04
N ARG A 216 -8.06 0.63 -15.37
CA ARG A 216 -7.28 1.67 -16.07
C ARG A 216 -7.64 3.09 -15.63
N SER A 217 -8.91 3.34 -15.37
CA SER A 217 -9.43 4.63 -14.92
C SER A 217 -8.98 5.00 -13.50
N ALA A 218 -8.37 4.07 -12.76
CA ALA A 218 -7.71 4.35 -11.48
C ALA A 218 -6.29 4.91 -11.64
N GLY A 219 -5.75 4.95 -12.87
CA GLY A 219 -4.47 5.56 -13.19
C GLY A 219 -3.38 4.57 -13.57
N ARG A 220 -2.48 4.99 -14.46
CA ARG A 220 -1.22 4.33 -14.80
C ARG A 220 -0.05 5.09 -14.17
N PHE A 221 0.36 4.68 -12.97
CA PHE A 221 1.47 5.26 -12.21
C PHE A 221 2.04 4.22 -11.24
N ALA A 222 3.10 4.54 -10.49
CA ALA A 222 3.67 3.65 -9.48
C ALA A 222 2.74 3.54 -8.26
N HIS A 223 1.71 2.69 -8.33
CA HIS A 223 0.81 2.47 -7.21
C HIS A 223 1.51 1.68 -6.12
N GLU A 224 1.58 2.23 -4.92
CA GLU A 224 2.00 1.44 -3.77
C GLU A 224 0.82 0.66 -3.21
N SER A 225 -0.21 1.37 -2.76
CA SER A 225 -1.25 0.79 -1.90
C SER A 225 -2.60 1.45 -2.09
N VAL A 226 -3.64 0.80 -1.54
CA VAL A 226 -5.00 1.31 -1.64
C VAL A 226 -5.80 1.09 -0.35
N ALA A 227 -6.64 2.05 0.00
CA ALA A 227 -7.58 1.94 1.11
C ALA A 227 -9.00 2.35 0.70
N TRP A 228 -9.97 1.50 1.02
CA TRP A 228 -11.39 1.80 0.78
C TRP A 228 -11.99 2.62 1.93
N ASP A 229 -12.56 3.78 1.60
CA ASP A 229 -13.41 4.52 2.52
C ASP A 229 -14.89 4.30 2.22
N ARG A 230 -15.63 3.84 3.22
CA ARG A 230 -17.07 3.59 3.11
C ARG A 230 -17.89 4.86 3.05
N VAL A 231 -17.37 5.99 3.57
CA VAL A 231 -18.11 7.26 3.64
C VAL A 231 -18.09 7.94 2.27
N SER A 232 -16.90 8.21 1.73
CA SER A 232 -16.73 8.81 0.41
C SER A 232 -16.97 7.82 -0.75
N ARG A 233 -16.98 6.51 -0.48
CA ARG A 233 -17.07 5.44 -1.48
C ARG A 233 -15.96 5.52 -2.53
N ALA A 234 -14.75 5.82 -2.05
CA ALA A 234 -13.58 6.00 -2.87
C ALA A 234 -12.47 5.02 -2.45
N LEU A 235 -11.63 4.65 -3.41
CA LEU A 235 -10.33 4.05 -3.16
C LEU A 235 -9.29 5.15 -3.06
N TYR A 236 -8.65 5.29 -1.90
CA TYR A 236 -7.54 6.19 -1.70
C TYR A 236 -6.24 5.47 -2.02
N MET A 237 -5.40 6.07 -2.86
CA MET A 237 -4.23 5.41 -3.44
C MET A 237 -3.00 6.28 -3.25
N SER A 238 -1.89 5.64 -2.92
CA SER A 238 -0.58 6.27 -2.82
C SER A 238 0.26 5.96 -4.06
N GLU A 239 1.03 6.96 -4.48
CA GLU A 239 2.06 6.83 -5.51
C GLU A 239 3.44 6.87 -4.84
N ASP A 240 4.30 5.90 -5.13
CA ASP A 240 5.69 5.92 -4.66
C ASP A 240 6.63 6.27 -5.82
N ASN A 241 6.88 7.57 -5.99
CA ASN A 241 7.89 8.06 -6.92
C ASN A 241 9.22 8.31 -6.21
N PHE A 242 10.25 7.54 -6.56
CA PHE A 242 11.59 7.67 -5.97
C PHE A 242 12.31 8.96 -6.32
N ALA A 243 12.23 9.39 -7.58
CA ALA A 243 13.01 10.51 -8.12
C ALA A 243 12.18 11.79 -8.32
N PHE A 244 10.86 11.71 -8.13
CA PHE A 244 9.91 12.76 -8.47
C PHE A 244 8.87 12.91 -7.35
N PRO A 245 8.20 14.07 -7.26
CA PRO A 245 7.12 14.24 -6.29
C PRO A 245 6.01 13.22 -6.52
N SER A 246 5.54 12.65 -5.42
CA SER A 246 4.44 11.70 -5.38
C SER A 246 3.09 12.41 -5.22
N GLY A 247 2.05 11.79 -5.76
CA GLY A 247 0.66 12.16 -5.55
C GLY A 247 -0.06 11.30 -4.53
N PHE A 248 -1.07 11.90 -3.90
CA PHE A 248 -2.09 11.15 -3.17
C PHE A 248 -3.41 11.23 -3.93
N TYR A 249 -3.95 10.08 -4.31
CA TYR A 249 -5.08 9.98 -5.22
C TYR A 249 -6.32 9.42 -4.53
N ARG A 250 -7.48 9.66 -5.15
CA ARG A 250 -8.67 8.84 -4.93
C ARG A 250 -9.32 8.48 -6.25
N TYR A 251 -9.72 7.21 -6.37
CA TYR A 251 -10.56 6.71 -7.46
C TYR A 251 -12.00 6.61 -6.99
N LEU A 252 -12.91 7.19 -7.78
CA LEU A 252 -14.35 7.13 -7.60
C LEU A 252 -14.91 6.10 -8.59
N PRO A 253 -15.26 4.87 -8.15
CA PRO A 253 -15.80 3.85 -9.03
C PRO A 253 -17.12 4.32 -9.68
N PRO A 254 -17.45 3.85 -10.90
CA PRO A 254 -18.68 4.24 -11.58
C PRO A 254 -19.93 3.59 -10.98
N ASN A 255 -19.75 2.53 -10.20
CA ASN A 255 -20.76 1.75 -9.53
C ASN A 255 -20.53 1.75 -8.00
N ASN A 256 -21.31 0.96 -7.26
CA ASN A 256 -21.12 0.76 -5.82
C ASN A 256 -20.51 -0.63 -5.54
N PRO A 257 -19.18 -0.74 -5.36
CA PRO A 257 -18.51 -2.03 -5.13
C PRO A 257 -19.03 -2.79 -3.89
N MET A 258 -19.56 -2.08 -2.89
CA MET A 258 -20.16 -2.72 -1.72
C MET A 258 -21.43 -3.51 -2.05
N ALA A 259 -22.19 -3.05 -3.04
CA ALA A 259 -23.39 -3.72 -3.53
C ALA A 259 -23.01 -4.79 -4.57
N ASP A 260 -22.14 -4.44 -5.51
CA ASP A 260 -21.80 -5.28 -6.67
C ASP A 260 -20.80 -6.39 -6.31
N LYS A 261 -20.14 -6.28 -5.15
CA LYS A 261 -19.10 -7.17 -4.65
C LYS A 261 -17.89 -7.28 -5.58
N ARG A 262 -17.62 -6.21 -6.31
CA ARG A 262 -16.47 -6.08 -7.22
C ARG A 262 -16.19 -4.63 -7.53
N LEU A 263 -14.93 -4.33 -7.83
CA LEU A 263 -14.51 -3.07 -8.40
C LEU A 263 -14.76 -3.05 -9.91
N ALA A 264 -15.18 -1.92 -10.45
CA ALA A 264 -15.32 -1.72 -11.90
C ALA A 264 -14.38 -0.60 -12.38
N ASP A 265 -13.92 -0.76 -13.62
CA ASP A 265 -13.26 0.29 -14.37
C ASP A 265 -14.28 1.30 -14.94
N GLY A 266 -13.82 2.47 -15.40
CA GLY A 266 -14.65 3.54 -15.97
C GLY A 266 -15.05 4.64 -14.98
N GLY A 267 -14.39 4.71 -13.83
CA GLY A 267 -14.62 5.74 -12.81
C GLY A 267 -13.86 7.04 -13.07
N ARG A 268 -13.66 7.83 -12.00
CA ARG A 268 -12.89 9.08 -12.07
C ARG A 268 -11.70 9.05 -11.11
N LEU A 269 -10.53 9.43 -11.60
CA LEU A 269 -9.34 9.64 -10.80
C LEU A 269 -9.23 11.11 -10.38
N GLN A 270 -8.91 11.32 -9.10
CA GLN A 270 -8.65 12.66 -8.55
C GLN A 270 -7.39 12.65 -7.71
N MET A 271 -6.69 13.78 -7.67
CA MET A 271 -5.49 13.98 -6.85
C MET A 271 -5.74 15.03 -5.77
N LEU A 272 -5.14 14.84 -4.59
CA LEU A 272 -5.31 15.72 -3.44
C LEU A 272 -4.62 17.07 -3.68
N ALA A 273 -5.31 18.16 -3.37
CA ALA A 273 -4.77 19.52 -3.38
C ALA A 273 -5.06 20.22 -2.05
N VAL A 274 -4.21 21.17 -1.67
CA VAL A 274 -4.46 22.05 -0.52
C VAL A 274 -5.27 23.26 -0.97
N VAL A 275 -6.29 23.63 -0.19
CA VAL A 275 -7.14 24.79 -0.49
C VAL A 275 -6.29 26.07 -0.39
N ASN A 276 -6.36 26.92 -1.42
CA ASN A 276 -5.62 28.18 -1.54
C ASN A 276 -4.08 28.06 -1.51
N GLN A 277 -3.54 26.87 -1.77
CA GLN A 277 -2.10 26.63 -1.87
C GLN A 277 -1.83 25.69 -3.06
N PRO A 278 -1.87 26.22 -4.30
CA PRO A 278 -1.53 25.40 -5.46
C PRO A 278 -0.12 24.86 -5.34
N ASN A 279 0.06 23.58 -5.66
CA ASN A 279 1.37 22.91 -5.58
C ASN A 279 2.02 22.98 -4.20
N ALA A 280 1.21 22.89 -3.14
CA ALA A 280 1.72 22.80 -1.77
C ALA A 280 2.81 21.72 -1.69
N ASP A 281 4.01 22.16 -1.33
CA ASP A 281 5.18 21.30 -1.13
C ASP A 281 5.08 20.65 0.25
N LEU A 282 4.43 19.49 0.30
CA LEU A 282 4.37 18.64 1.49
C LEU A 282 5.46 17.56 1.46
N ALA A 283 6.32 17.60 0.45
CA ALA A 283 7.48 16.71 0.29
C ALA A 283 8.74 17.32 0.91
N GLY A 284 8.79 18.64 1.07
CA GLY A 284 9.99 19.37 1.47
C GLY A 284 11.05 19.43 0.36
N GLU A 285 10.62 19.47 -0.92
CA GLU A 285 11.51 19.52 -2.08
C GLU A 285 12.28 20.84 -2.18
N VAL A 286 11.58 21.95 -1.92
CA VAL A 286 12.11 23.31 -2.08
C VAL A 286 12.24 23.99 -0.72
N GLY A 287 11.27 23.76 0.17
CA GLY A 287 11.22 24.34 1.52
C GLY A 287 11.30 23.28 2.62
N PRO A 288 11.33 23.71 3.90
CA PRO A 288 11.20 22.75 4.99
C PRO A 288 9.83 22.06 4.91
N ALA A 289 9.84 20.75 5.15
CA ALA A 289 8.62 19.99 5.37
C ALA A 289 7.72 20.63 6.44
N PRO A 290 6.38 20.54 6.30
CA PRO A 290 5.44 20.98 7.33
C PRO A 290 5.79 20.50 8.75
N ALA A 291 5.57 21.36 9.74
CA ALA A 291 5.77 20.96 11.13
C ALA A 291 4.79 19.85 11.53
N VAL A 292 5.23 18.92 12.39
CA VAL A 292 4.39 17.85 12.92
C VAL A 292 3.11 18.43 13.54
N GLY A 293 1.96 17.84 13.19
CA GLY A 293 0.65 18.28 13.66
C GLY A 293 0.00 19.40 12.85
N THR A 294 0.68 19.91 11.80
CA THR A 294 0.07 20.85 10.85
C THR A 294 -1.16 20.23 10.18
N ARG A 295 -2.18 21.06 9.95
CA ARG A 295 -3.44 20.64 9.33
C ARG A 295 -3.75 21.53 8.14
N PHE A 296 -4.10 20.88 7.03
CA PHE A 296 -4.45 21.56 5.79
C PHE A 296 -5.91 21.29 5.44
N PRO A 297 -6.70 22.32 5.09
CA PRO A 297 -7.95 22.10 4.36
C PRO A 297 -7.61 21.57 2.96
N VAL A 298 -8.24 20.48 2.55
CA VAL A 298 -7.96 19.81 1.26
C VAL A 298 -9.15 19.86 0.32
N ARG A 299 -8.84 19.80 -0.98
CA ARG A 299 -9.79 19.66 -2.09
C ARG A 299 -9.24 18.61 -3.06
N TRP A 300 -10.02 18.25 -4.07
CA TRP A 300 -9.65 17.23 -5.06
C TRP A 300 -9.69 17.83 -6.46
N VAL A 301 -8.68 17.52 -7.27
CA VAL A 301 -8.61 17.91 -8.68
C VAL A 301 -8.77 16.68 -9.56
N ASP A 302 -9.61 16.78 -10.59
CA ASP A 302 -9.79 15.70 -11.56
C ASP A 302 -8.55 15.53 -12.43
N ILE A 303 -8.15 14.27 -12.63
CA ILE A 303 -7.14 13.86 -13.61
C ILE A 303 -7.86 13.51 -14.92
N PRO A 304 -7.67 14.28 -16.00
CA PRO A 304 -8.40 14.07 -17.26
C PRO A 304 -8.04 12.77 -17.98
N ASP A 305 -6.77 12.39 -17.99
CA ASP A 305 -6.26 11.22 -18.73
C ASP A 305 -5.49 10.28 -17.77
N PRO A 306 -6.19 9.34 -17.10
CA PRO A 306 -5.57 8.43 -16.14
C PRO A 306 -4.74 7.30 -16.78
N ASP A 307 -4.93 6.97 -18.07
CA ASP A 307 -4.13 5.98 -18.81
C ASP A 307 -3.56 6.62 -20.08
N PRO A 308 -2.55 7.51 -19.95
CA PRO A 308 -1.98 8.21 -21.08
C PRO A 308 -1.46 7.25 -22.14
N SER A 309 -1.62 7.66 -23.40
CA SER A 309 -0.96 7.02 -24.53
C SER A 309 0.19 7.90 -24.99
N PHE A 310 1.35 7.28 -25.21
CA PHE A 310 2.56 8.00 -25.59
C PHE A 310 2.81 7.94 -27.10
N THR A 311 3.31 9.04 -27.66
CA THR A 311 3.85 9.06 -29.02
C THR A 311 5.34 8.73 -28.96
N GLY A 312 5.76 7.67 -29.64
CA GLY A 312 7.12 7.13 -29.51
C GLY A 312 7.29 6.34 -28.21
N THR A 313 8.54 6.20 -27.75
CA THR A 313 8.89 5.45 -26.53
C THR A 313 9.63 6.40 -25.58
N PRO A 314 8.92 7.21 -24.76
CA PRO A 314 9.57 8.05 -23.75
C PRO A 314 10.40 7.22 -22.77
N SER A 315 11.35 7.85 -22.07
CA SER A 315 12.00 7.17 -20.94
C SER A 315 10.99 6.84 -19.85
N ASN A 316 11.32 5.84 -19.03
CA ASN A 316 10.48 5.46 -17.88
C ASN A 316 10.21 6.67 -16.96
N ASP A 317 11.23 7.48 -16.65
CA ASP A 317 11.12 8.71 -15.87
C ASP A 317 10.06 9.71 -16.40
N VAL A 318 9.95 9.84 -17.73
CA VAL A 318 8.96 10.73 -18.36
C VAL A 318 7.57 10.11 -18.26
N ALA A 319 7.44 8.82 -18.53
CA ALA A 319 6.16 8.11 -18.45
C ALA A 319 5.62 8.07 -17.02
N LEU A 320 6.49 7.87 -16.04
CA LEU A 320 6.15 7.74 -14.61
C LEU A 320 5.47 9.00 -14.06
N GLN A 321 5.89 10.17 -14.54
CA GLN A 321 5.34 11.47 -14.12
C GLN A 321 4.05 11.86 -14.87
N ALA A 322 3.66 11.15 -15.93
CA ALA A 322 2.64 11.62 -16.87
C ALA A 322 1.26 11.85 -16.22
N VAL A 323 0.88 11.00 -15.25
CA VAL A 323 -0.37 11.17 -14.50
C VAL A 323 -0.23 12.26 -13.43
N GLY A 324 0.84 12.23 -12.63
CA GLY A 324 1.07 13.21 -11.56
C GLY A 324 1.17 14.65 -12.06
N LEU A 325 1.82 14.88 -13.21
CA LEU A 325 1.94 16.20 -13.82
C LEU A 325 0.58 16.84 -14.14
N GLN A 326 -0.42 16.06 -14.58
CA GLN A 326 -1.77 16.58 -14.84
C GLN A 326 -2.43 17.14 -13.56
N GLY A 327 -2.18 16.50 -12.43
CA GLY A 327 -2.67 16.97 -11.13
C GLY A 327 -1.88 18.18 -10.65
N PHE A 328 -0.56 18.19 -10.82
CA PHE A 328 0.27 19.34 -10.48
C PHE A 328 -0.09 20.57 -11.31
N ASP A 329 -0.38 20.44 -12.60
CA ASP A 329 -0.87 21.55 -13.45
C ASP A 329 -2.20 22.13 -12.96
N ARG A 330 -2.94 21.38 -12.13
CA ARG A 330 -4.20 21.78 -11.49
C ARG A 330 -4.02 22.17 -10.02
N GLY A 331 -2.78 22.26 -9.56
CA GLY A 331 -2.39 22.69 -8.22
C GLY A 331 -2.51 21.61 -7.15
N ALA A 332 -2.42 20.32 -7.50
CA ALA A 332 -2.31 19.23 -6.53
C ALA A 332 -1.09 19.37 -5.63
N ALA A 333 -1.19 18.83 -4.41
CA ALA A 333 -0.10 18.82 -3.45
C ALA A 333 0.96 17.78 -3.83
N LYS A 334 2.21 18.07 -3.49
CA LYS A 334 3.35 17.20 -3.72
C LYS A 334 3.74 16.51 -2.42
N PHE A 335 4.01 15.21 -2.49
CA PHE A 335 4.44 14.41 -1.36
C PHE A 335 5.76 13.70 -1.66
N SER A 336 6.48 13.30 -0.62
CA SER A 336 7.68 12.49 -0.78
C SER A 336 7.33 11.02 -0.60
N ARG A 337 7.44 10.22 -1.67
CA ARG A 337 7.37 8.75 -1.64
C ARG A 337 6.24 8.19 -0.77
N LEU A 338 5.01 8.28 -1.28
CA LEU A 338 3.87 7.80 -0.52
C LEU A 338 3.78 6.27 -0.61
N GLU A 339 3.90 5.63 0.54
CA GLU A 339 3.87 4.18 0.64
C GLU A 339 2.52 3.71 1.27
N GLY A 340 2.54 2.70 2.14
CA GLY A 340 1.35 2.02 2.65
C GLY A 340 0.23 2.92 3.17
N THR A 341 -1.00 2.64 2.73
CA THR A 341 -2.24 3.36 3.07
C THR A 341 -3.23 2.44 3.79
N VAL A 342 -3.86 2.94 4.86
CA VAL A 342 -4.89 2.21 5.63
C VAL A 342 -6.09 3.10 5.95
N ALA A 343 -7.28 2.51 5.94
CA ALA A 343 -8.50 3.15 6.42
C ALA A 343 -8.84 2.66 7.84
N ASP A 344 -9.00 3.59 8.79
CA ASP A 344 -9.51 3.28 10.12
C ASP A 344 -10.43 4.40 10.63
N ARG A 345 -11.59 4.03 11.17
CA ARG A 345 -12.57 4.95 11.80
C ARG A 345 -12.86 6.22 10.98
N GLY A 346 -13.06 6.09 9.67
CA GLY A 346 -13.37 7.20 8.78
C GLY A 346 -12.20 8.15 8.50
N ARG A 347 -10.97 7.69 8.75
CA ARG A 347 -9.73 8.39 8.40
C ARG A 347 -8.89 7.49 7.50
N ILE A 348 -8.16 8.14 6.61
CA ILE A 348 -7.12 7.51 5.82
C ILE A 348 -5.78 7.94 6.40
N PHE A 349 -4.91 6.95 6.64
CA PHE A 349 -3.53 7.13 7.05
C PHE A 349 -2.67 6.59 5.92
N PHE A 350 -1.59 7.29 5.59
CA PHE A 350 -0.59 6.83 4.65
C PHE A 350 0.80 7.21 5.17
N THR A 351 1.83 6.53 4.70
CA THR A 351 3.22 6.84 5.01
C THR A 351 3.85 7.69 3.91
N SER A 352 4.74 8.59 4.30
CA SER A 352 5.65 9.31 3.40
C SER A 352 7.06 8.93 3.84
N THR A 353 7.72 8.02 3.11
CA THR A 353 8.85 7.28 3.70
C THR A 353 10.14 8.08 3.82
N GLN A 354 10.32 9.11 2.98
CA GLN A 354 11.47 10.02 3.07
C GLN A 354 11.17 11.29 3.85
N GLY A 355 9.96 11.41 4.38
CA GLY A 355 9.52 12.53 5.22
C GLY A 355 8.80 13.64 4.45
N GLY A 356 8.13 14.47 5.25
CA GLY A 356 7.15 15.50 4.88
C GLY A 356 6.41 15.93 6.14
#